data_AF-A0AAD7AWK4-F1
#
_entry.id   AF-A0AAD7AWK4-F1
#
_cell.length_a   1.000
_cell.length_b   1.000
_cell.length_c   1.000
_cell.angle_alpha   90.00
_cell.angle_beta   90.00
_cell.angle_gamma   90.00
#
_symmetry.space_group_name_H-M   'P 1'
#
loop_
_entity.id
_entity.type
_entity.pdbx_description
1 polymer ?
#
loop_
_entity_poly.entity_id
_entity_poly.type
_entity_poly.pdbx_seq_one_letter_code
_entity_poly.pdbx_strand_id
1 'polypeptide(L)'
;SLQSLFPDVKPACITSVITHDLEAADLYKLDVRVRDSEPTYSLTATGTFEMNMTRHKAYKNLNSVLLPLNTFFAILTAHLPTRSAATVYFYRYANHLATLAAEYEWPAVLEYHTLFFNRRRGEMLAGSYDGWGTSDVGLLSLYVYAHRKQ
;
A
#
# COMPACT_ATOMS: atom_id res chain seq x y z
N SER A 1 4.09 21.08 -10.62
CA SER A 1 2.83 20.33 -10.37
C SER A 1 3.19 19.02 -9.66
N LEU A 2 2.24 18.23 -9.15
CA LEU A 2 2.59 16.91 -8.58
C LEU A 2 3.26 15.99 -9.62
N GLN A 3 2.81 16.03 -10.88
CA GLN A 3 3.40 15.24 -11.96
C GLN A 3 4.89 15.51 -12.16
N SER A 4 5.36 16.76 -11.99
CA SER A 4 6.79 17.08 -12.16
C SER A 4 7.67 16.53 -11.04
N LEU A 5 7.08 16.23 -9.86
CA LEU A 5 7.78 15.61 -8.73
C LEU A 5 7.80 14.08 -8.86
N PHE A 6 6.84 13.51 -9.58
CA PHE A 6 6.67 12.07 -9.76
C PHE A 6 6.56 11.70 -11.25
N PRO A 7 7.60 11.97 -12.06
CA PRO A 7 7.52 11.79 -13.52
C PRO A 7 7.25 10.33 -13.93
N ASP A 8 7.68 9.38 -13.12
CA ASP A 8 7.54 7.94 -13.39
C ASP A 8 6.18 7.36 -12.97
N VAL A 9 5.37 8.13 -12.24
CA VAL A 9 4.03 7.71 -11.79
C VAL A 9 3.00 8.17 -12.81
N LYS A 10 2.13 7.25 -13.24
CA LYS A 10 1.03 7.57 -14.17
C LYS A 10 0.14 8.66 -13.55
N PRO A 11 -0.28 9.69 -14.32
CA PRO A 11 -1.11 10.78 -13.79
C PRO A 11 -2.37 10.29 -13.06
N ALA A 12 -3.03 9.27 -13.60
CA ALA A 12 -4.23 8.67 -13.00
C ALA A 12 -3.95 8.07 -11.60
N CYS A 13 -2.76 7.52 -11.36
CA CYS A 13 -2.38 7.03 -10.04
C CYS A 13 -2.11 8.17 -9.07
N ILE A 14 -1.51 9.28 -9.51
CA ILE A 14 -1.36 10.47 -8.67
C ILE A 14 -2.74 11.00 -8.26
N THR A 15 -3.66 11.10 -9.22
CA THR A 15 -5.04 11.52 -8.96
C THR A 15 -5.74 10.60 -7.96
N SER A 16 -5.63 9.27 -8.10
CA SER A 16 -6.27 8.34 -7.16
C SER A 16 -5.68 8.40 -5.76
N VAL A 17 -4.39 8.73 -5.61
CA VAL A 17 -3.77 8.95 -4.29
C VAL A 17 -4.35 10.19 -3.60
N ILE A 18 -4.36 11.33 -4.29
CA ILE A 18 -4.81 12.60 -3.68
C ILE A 18 -6.33 12.67 -3.48
N THR A 19 -7.09 11.85 -4.21
CA THR A 19 -8.54 11.69 -4.02
C THR A 19 -8.90 10.52 -3.10
N HIS A 20 -7.90 9.83 -2.55
CA HIS A 20 -8.06 8.69 -1.64
C HIS A 20 -8.87 7.53 -2.21
N ASP A 21 -8.78 7.32 -3.52
CA ASP A 21 -9.46 6.24 -4.26
C ASP A 21 -8.54 5.03 -4.50
N LEU A 22 -7.22 5.19 -4.35
CA LEU A 22 -6.29 4.07 -4.49
C LEU A 22 -6.46 3.07 -3.34
N GLU A 23 -6.89 1.85 -3.65
CA GLU A 23 -7.02 0.78 -2.66
C GLU A 23 -5.70 0.05 -2.40
N ALA A 24 -5.61 -0.63 -1.25
CA ALA A 24 -4.41 -1.41 -0.89
C ALA A 24 -4.02 -2.44 -1.96
N ALA A 25 -5.01 -3.08 -2.60
CA ALA A 25 -4.80 -4.08 -3.65
C ALA A 25 -4.17 -3.50 -4.93
N ASP A 26 -4.25 -2.18 -5.11
CA ASP A 26 -3.77 -1.45 -6.27
C ASP A 26 -2.50 -0.64 -5.99
N LEU A 27 -2.01 -0.67 -4.75
CA LEU A 27 -0.83 0.08 -4.31
C LEU A 27 0.40 -0.24 -5.18
N TYR A 28 0.53 -1.48 -5.68
CA TYR A 28 1.63 -1.91 -6.55
C TYR A 28 1.75 -1.09 -7.85
N LYS A 29 0.67 -0.40 -8.28
CA LYS A 29 0.70 0.49 -9.45
C LYS A 29 1.66 1.68 -9.26
N LEU A 30 2.05 1.97 -8.01
CA LEU A 30 3.04 2.99 -7.65
C LEU A 30 4.48 2.46 -7.60
N ASP A 31 4.69 1.15 -7.82
CA ASP A 31 6.02 0.56 -7.86
C ASP A 31 6.62 0.72 -9.27
N VAL A 32 7.61 1.59 -9.37
CA VAL A 32 8.34 1.86 -10.63
C VAL A 32 9.00 0.62 -11.23
N ARG A 33 9.26 -0.43 -10.42
CA ARG A 33 9.88 -1.68 -10.88
C ARG A 33 8.91 -2.63 -11.57
N VAL A 34 7.60 -2.49 -11.30
CA VAL A 34 6.55 -3.39 -11.79
C VAL A 34 5.91 -2.83 -13.08
N ARG A 35 6.39 -1.68 -13.54
CA ARG A 35 5.80 -0.85 -14.61
C ARG A 35 5.66 -1.56 -15.96
N ASP A 36 6.51 -2.54 -16.25
CA ASP A 36 6.53 -3.26 -17.53
C ASP A 36 5.86 -4.65 -17.46
N SER A 37 5.30 -5.03 -16.32
CA SER A 37 4.51 -6.25 -16.18
C SER A 37 3.04 -5.94 -16.46
N GLU A 38 2.70 -5.69 -17.73
CA GLU A 38 1.28 -5.65 -18.12
C GLU A 38 0.58 -6.94 -17.67
N PRO A 39 -0.71 -6.87 -17.26
CA PRO A 39 -1.49 -8.07 -17.01
C PRO A 39 -1.53 -8.88 -18.31
N THR A 40 -0.74 -9.95 -18.36
CA THR A 40 -0.73 -10.85 -19.51
C THR A 40 -2.02 -11.64 -19.45
N TYR A 41 -3.00 -11.29 -20.28
CA TYR A 41 -4.17 -12.14 -20.46
C TYR A 41 -3.72 -13.38 -21.22
N SER A 42 -3.61 -14.52 -20.54
CA SER A 42 -3.38 -15.80 -21.18
C SER A 42 -4.72 -16.50 -21.36
N LEU A 43 -5.10 -16.75 -22.61
CA LEU A 43 -6.20 -17.65 -22.93
C LEU A 43 -5.72 -19.07 -22.64
N THR A 44 -6.40 -19.77 -21.74
CA THR A 44 -6.11 -21.19 -21.50
C THR A 44 -6.56 -22.02 -22.70
N ALA A 45 -6.04 -23.24 -22.84
CA ALA A 45 -6.45 -24.17 -23.90
C ALA A 45 -7.94 -24.52 -23.87
N THR A 46 -8.65 -24.22 -22.77
CA THR A 46 -10.10 -24.42 -22.59
C THR A 46 -10.93 -23.18 -22.91
N GLY A 47 -10.30 -22.08 -23.38
CA GLY A 47 -11.00 -20.84 -23.74
C GLY A 47 -11.39 -19.96 -22.56
N THR A 48 -10.89 -20.24 -21.35
CA THR A 48 -11.08 -19.34 -20.20
C THR A 48 -10.02 -18.24 -20.21
N PHE A 49 -10.45 -17.00 -19.99
CA PHE A 49 -9.54 -15.89 -19.70
C PHE A 49 -9.08 -16.01 -18.25
N GLU A 50 -7.83 -16.42 -18.04
CA GLU A 50 -7.19 -16.27 -16.74
C GLU A 50 -6.50 -14.90 -16.69
N MET A 51 -7.00 -14.02 -15.81
CA MET A 51 -6.29 -12.79 -15.49
C MET A 51 -5.04 -13.19 -14.69
N ASN A 52 -3.89 -13.21 -15.36
CA ASN A 52 -2.63 -13.63 -14.76
C ASN A 52 -2.38 -12.83 -13.48
N MET A 53 -2.22 -13.54 -12.37
CA MET A 53 -2.20 -13.08 -10.99
C MET A 53 -1.07 -12.07 -10.70
N THR A 54 -1.14 -10.89 -11.29
CA THR A 54 -0.28 -9.74 -11.00
C THR A 54 -0.44 -9.33 -9.54
N ARG A 55 -1.68 -9.43 -9.00
CA ARG A 55 -1.96 -9.19 -7.56
C ARG A 55 -1.20 -10.12 -6.62
N HIS A 56 -1.14 -11.44 -6.89
CA HIS A 56 -0.44 -12.39 -6.00
C HIS A 56 1.09 -12.32 -6.14
N LYS A 57 1.59 -11.88 -7.31
CA LYS A 57 3.04 -11.68 -7.52
C LYS A 57 3.53 -10.32 -7.03
N ALA A 58 2.64 -9.35 -6.82
CA ALA A 58 3.01 -7.99 -6.46
C ALA A 58 3.47 -7.86 -5.00
N TYR A 59 2.93 -8.66 -4.06
CA TYR A 59 3.21 -8.51 -2.63
C TYR A 59 3.95 -9.71 -2.03
N LYS A 60 5.06 -10.11 -2.65
CA LYS A 60 5.85 -11.28 -2.21
C LYS A 60 6.61 -11.08 -0.90
N ASN A 61 6.92 -9.85 -0.54
CA ASN A 61 7.70 -9.52 0.65
C ASN A 61 7.49 -8.05 1.08
N LEU A 62 8.05 -7.69 2.24
CA LEU A 62 7.99 -6.33 2.78
C LEU A 62 8.37 -5.24 1.77
N ASN A 63 9.45 -5.41 1.00
CA ASN A 63 9.92 -4.41 0.04
C ASN A 63 8.94 -4.20 -1.12
N SER A 64 8.17 -5.21 -1.46
CA SER A 64 7.14 -5.12 -2.51
C SER A 64 5.90 -4.33 -2.07
N VAL A 65 5.75 -4.09 -0.76
CA VAL A 65 4.76 -3.16 -0.18
C VAL A 65 5.38 -1.82 0.17
N LEU A 66 6.52 -1.79 0.87
CA LEU A 66 7.10 -0.55 1.38
C LEU A 66 7.51 0.42 0.27
N LEU A 67 8.02 -0.06 -0.86
CA LEU A 67 8.42 0.83 -1.96
C LEU A 67 7.24 1.59 -2.57
N PRO A 68 6.17 0.94 -3.05
CA PRO A 68 5.00 1.67 -3.51
C PRO A 68 4.29 2.46 -2.39
N LEU A 69 4.32 1.97 -1.14
CA LEU A 69 3.79 2.71 0.02
C LEU A 69 4.55 4.02 0.30
N ASN A 70 5.88 4.01 0.14
CA ASN A 70 6.69 5.22 0.30
C ASN A 70 6.38 6.23 -0.83
N THR A 71 6.18 5.76 -2.06
CA THR A 71 5.69 6.61 -3.16
C THR A 71 4.32 7.21 -2.84
N PHE A 72 3.40 6.39 -2.32
CA PHE A 72 2.07 6.83 -1.88
C PHE A 72 2.17 7.97 -0.85
N PHE A 73 2.96 7.78 0.21
CA PHE A 73 3.16 8.79 1.26
C PHE A 73 3.90 10.03 0.77
N ALA A 74 4.84 9.89 -0.17
CA ALA A 74 5.52 11.02 -0.78
C ALA A 74 4.56 11.89 -1.59
N ILE A 75 3.67 11.28 -2.38
CA ILE A 75 2.62 12.01 -3.13
C ILE A 75 1.68 12.75 -2.17
N LEU A 76 1.21 12.08 -1.11
CA LEU A 76 0.36 12.72 -0.09
C LEU A 76 1.09 13.88 0.59
N THR A 77 2.34 13.68 1.00
CA THR A 77 3.13 14.74 1.66
C THR A 77 3.33 15.96 0.76
N ALA A 78 3.55 15.74 -0.54
CA ALA A 78 3.68 16.84 -1.51
C ALA A 78 2.35 17.55 -1.81
N HIS A 79 1.22 16.88 -1.61
CA HIS A 79 -0.11 17.45 -1.80
C HIS A 79 -0.63 18.22 -0.58
N LEU A 80 -0.27 17.76 0.62
CA LEU A 80 -0.73 18.33 1.88
C LEU A 80 -0.07 19.69 2.18
N PRO A 81 -0.68 20.51 3.06
CA PRO A 81 -0.09 21.76 3.50
C PRO A 81 1.30 21.59 4.11
N THR A 82 2.17 22.57 3.89
CA THR A 82 3.51 22.64 4.48
C THR A 82 3.40 22.48 6.01
N ARG A 83 4.14 21.50 6.58
CA ARG A 83 4.15 21.12 8.01
C ARG A 83 2.96 20.28 8.49
N SER A 84 2.27 19.56 7.60
CA SER A 84 1.30 18.55 8.03
C SER A 84 1.95 17.52 8.96
N ALA A 85 1.30 17.22 10.10
CA ALA A 85 1.72 16.14 11.01
C ALA A 85 1.61 14.75 10.36
N ALA A 86 0.86 14.63 9.25
CA ALA A 86 0.64 13.39 8.52
C ALA A 86 1.96 12.70 8.11
N THR A 87 2.99 13.47 7.74
CA THR A 87 4.29 12.90 7.35
C THR A 87 4.94 12.11 8.49
N VAL A 88 4.75 12.53 9.74
CA VAL A 88 5.23 11.78 10.92
C VAL A 88 4.45 10.49 11.09
N TYR A 89 3.14 10.51 10.87
CA TYR A 89 2.28 9.32 10.95
C TYR A 89 2.63 8.29 9.89
N PHE A 90 2.88 8.73 8.66
CA PHE A 90 3.32 7.87 7.56
C PHE A 90 4.65 7.17 7.86
N TYR A 91 5.62 7.90 8.39
CA TYR A 91 6.91 7.34 8.81
C TYR A 91 6.75 6.30 9.93
N ARG A 92 5.93 6.61 10.94
CA ARG A 92 5.63 5.66 12.04
C ARG A 92 5.00 4.37 11.51
N TYR A 93 4.06 4.47 10.58
CA TYR A 93 3.44 3.30 9.98
C TYR A 93 4.44 2.43 9.20
N ALA A 94 5.29 3.03 8.36
CA ALA A 94 6.29 2.30 7.59
C ALA A 94 7.24 1.51 8.51
N ASN A 95 7.69 2.13 9.60
CA ASN A 95 8.51 1.46 10.61
C ASN A 95 7.73 0.34 11.32
N HIS A 96 6.49 0.60 11.72
CA HIS A 96 5.65 -0.40 12.36
C HIS A 96 5.47 -1.64 11.48
N LEU A 97 5.21 -1.45 10.19
CA LEU A 97 5.09 -2.55 9.24
C LEU A 97 6.40 -3.35 9.10
N ALA A 98 7.55 -2.65 9.10
CA ALA A 98 8.86 -3.31 9.09
C ALA A 98 9.10 -4.14 10.37
N THR A 99 8.73 -3.62 11.54
CA THR A 99 8.78 -4.37 12.81
C THR A 99 7.91 -5.62 12.77
N LEU A 100 6.66 -5.50 12.30
CA LEU A 100 5.78 -6.66 12.17
C LEU A 100 6.36 -7.70 11.21
N ALA A 101 6.86 -7.28 10.05
CA ALA A 101 7.45 -8.20 9.08
C ALA A 101 8.76 -8.85 9.56
N ALA A 102 9.45 -8.26 10.54
CA ALA A 102 10.58 -8.91 11.20
C ALA A 102 10.12 -10.05 12.12
N GLU A 103 9.06 -9.83 12.91
CA GLU A 103 8.62 -10.72 13.99
C GLU A 103 7.57 -11.77 13.60
N TYR A 104 6.75 -11.49 12.58
CA TYR A 104 5.58 -12.28 12.22
C TYR A 104 5.63 -12.74 10.77
N GLU A 105 4.92 -13.83 10.48
CA GLU A 105 4.83 -14.42 9.14
C GLU A 105 4.28 -13.42 8.12
N TRP A 106 4.90 -13.37 6.94
CA TRP A 106 4.58 -12.35 5.94
C TRP A 106 3.09 -12.33 5.50
N PRO A 107 2.42 -13.47 5.26
CA PRO A 107 1.01 -13.47 4.88
C PRO A 107 0.10 -12.78 5.91
N ALA A 108 0.37 -12.98 7.20
CA ALA A 108 -0.38 -12.34 8.29
C ALA A 108 -0.17 -10.82 8.33
N VAL A 109 1.08 -10.38 8.13
CA VAL A 109 1.44 -8.96 8.06
C VAL A 109 0.84 -8.28 6.83
N LEU A 110 0.80 -8.98 5.69
CA LEU A 110 0.17 -8.48 4.46
C LEU A 110 -1.34 -8.29 4.64
N GLU A 111 -2.04 -9.26 5.24
CA GLU A 111 -3.47 -9.16 5.53
C GLU A 111 -3.77 -7.97 6.45
N TYR A 112 -2.99 -7.82 7.52
CA TYR A 112 -3.06 -6.64 8.40
C TYR A 112 -2.87 -5.34 7.62
N HIS A 113 -1.84 -5.25 6.77
CA HIS A 113 -1.58 -4.07 5.96
C HIS A 113 -2.77 -3.73 5.06
N THR A 114 -3.32 -4.72 4.35
CA THR A 114 -4.44 -4.53 3.42
C THR A 114 -5.67 -3.96 4.14
N LEU A 115 -6.05 -4.53 5.29
CA LEU A 115 -7.19 -4.07 6.08
C LEU A 115 -6.94 -2.69 6.70
N PHE A 116 -5.76 -2.50 7.29
CA PHE A 116 -5.36 -1.24 7.91
C PHE A 116 -5.38 -0.12 6.87
N PHE A 117 -4.71 -0.31 5.73
CA PHE A 117 -4.62 0.69 4.66
C PHE A 117 -6.00 1.14 4.19
N ASN A 118 -6.91 0.20 3.91
CA ASN A 118 -8.25 0.53 3.44
C ASN A 118 -9.10 1.27 4.49
N ARG A 119 -8.91 0.95 5.79
CA ARG A 119 -9.53 1.73 6.89
C ARG A 119 -9.00 3.17 6.92
N ARG A 120 -7.68 3.35 6.86
CA ARG A 120 -7.05 4.68 6.85
C ARG A 120 -7.44 5.49 5.61
N ARG A 121 -7.59 4.83 4.45
CA ARG A 121 -8.13 5.44 3.23
C ARG A 121 -9.50 6.07 3.47
N GLY A 122 -10.40 5.36 4.16
CA GLY A 122 -11.70 5.88 4.54
C GLY A 122 -11.64 7.10 5.47
N GLU A 123 -10.71 7.11 6.43
CA GLU A 123 -10.50 8.25 7.35
C GLU A 123 -9.95 9.48 6.62
N MET A 124 -9.05 9.29 5.65
CA MET A 124 -8.49 10.38 4.85
C MET A 124 -9.55 11.08 3.99
N LEU A 125 -10.62 10.40 3.56
CA LEU A 125 -11.77 11.05 2.92
C LEU A 125 -12.45 12.10 3.82
N ALA A 126 -12.37 11.91 5.14
CA ALA A 126 -12.83 12.88 6.14
C ALA A 126 -11.73 13.88 6.56
N GLY A 127 -10.54 13.83 5.94
CA GLY A 127 -9.40 14.70 6.25
C GLY A 127 -8.58 14.28 7.48
N SER A 128 -8.84 13.10 8.04
CA SER A 128 -8.10 12.55 9.19
C SER A 128 -6.94 11.66 8.72
N TYR A 129 -5.73 11.93 9.23
CA TYR A 129 -4.50 11.19 8.90
C TYR A 129 -3.82 10.58 10.14
N ASP A 130 -4.28 10.91 11.34
CA ASP A 130 -3.72 10.46 12.62
C ASP A 130 -3.82 8.95 12.83
N GLY A 131 -4.82 8.31 12.21
CA GLY A 131 -4.95 6.86 12.20
C GLY A 131 -3.71 6.13 11.68
N TRP A 132 -2.95 6.73 10.76
CA TRP A 132 -1.69 6.14 10.26
C TRP A 132 -0.63 6.03 11.36
N GLY A 133 -0.66 6.94 12.34
CA GLY A 133 0.34 7.00 13.41
C GLY A 133 0.08 6.02 14.55
N THR A 134 -1.00 5.25 14.49
CA THR A 134 -1.49 4.40 15.58
C THR A 134 -1.74 2.99 15.08
N SER A 135 -1.12 2.00 15.74
CA SER A 135 -1.38 0.59 15.46
C SER A 135 -2.81 0.19 15.76
N ASP A 136 -3.39 -0.67 14.93
CA ASP A 136 -4.75 -1.17 15.12
C ASP A 136 -4.72 -2.48 15.92
N VAL A 137 -4.88 -2.36 17.25
CA VAL A 137 -4.78 -3.50 18.16
C VAL A 137 -5.80 -4.60 17.82
N GLY A 138 -7.00 -4.23 17.38
CA GLY A 138 -8.02 -5.19 16.97
C GLY A 138 -7.58 -6.01 15.77
N LEU A 139 -7.05 -5.36 14.72
CA LEU A 139 -6.50 -6.07 13.57
C LEU A 139 -5.25 -6.89 13.95
N LEU A 140 -4.37 -6.38 14.81
CA LEU A 140 -3.19 -7.12 15.26
C LEU A 140 -3.55 -8.41 16.00
N SER A 141 -4.51 -8.34 16.92
CA SER A 141 -4.99 -9.51 17.66
C SER A 141 -5.66 -10.54 16.75
N LEU A 142 -6.43 -10.10 15.76
CA LEU A 142 -7.18 -11.00 14.87
C LEU A 142 -6.28 -11.68 13.82
N TYR A 143 -5.28 -10.97 13.29
CA TYR A 143 -4.57 -11.41 12.07
C TYR A 143 -3.08 -11.64 12.26
N VAL A 144 -2.42 -11.05 13.27
CA VAL A 144 -0.95 -11.03 13.35
C VAL A 144 -0.41 -11.84 14.52
N TYR A 145 -0.91 -11.63 15.74
CA TYR A 145 -0.25 -12.16 16.95
C TYR A 145 -0.19 -13.68 17.04
N ALA A 146 -1.11 -14.40 16.40
CA ALA A 146 -1.09 -15.87 16.33
C ALA A 146 0.01 -16.42 15.39
N HIS A 147 0.64 -15.58 14.57
CA HIS A 147 1.54 -15.96 13.48
C HIS A 147 2.98 -15.47 13.71
N ARG A 148 3.46 -15.54 14.95
CA ARG A 148 4.86 -15.21 15.26
C ARG A 148 5.79 -16.25 14.63
N LYS A 149 6.91 -15.79 14.05
CA LYS A 149 7.93 -16.69 13.50
C LYS A 149 8.53 -17.56 14.61
N GLN A 150 8.85 -18.81 14.28
CA GLN A 150 9.53 -19.75 15.17
C GLN A 150 11.05 -19.53 15.17
#